data_AF-A0A2T4WWG5-F1
#
_entry.id   AF-A0A2T4WWG5-F1
#
_cell.length_a   1.000
_cell.length_b   1.000
_cell.length_c   1.000
_cell.angle_alpha   90.00
_cell.angle_beta   90.00
_cell.angle_gamma   90.00
#
_symmetry.space_group_name_H-M   'P 1'
#
loop_
_entity.id
_entity.type
_entity.pdbx_description
1 polymer ?
#
loop_
_entity_poly.entity_id
_entity_poly.type
_entity_poly.pdbx_seq_one_letter_code
_entity_poly.pdbx_strand_id
1 'polypeptide(L)'
;MKKNLLVLLPVLLLLVACGSANDEQPPAIPETELTMIITEALILEPAGREMPTALQDSIFQASYTKILAGHGYQMADFIKSMQWLQRDPKRLQQAYTTVLERIQVIEAEQDN
;
A
#
# COMPACT_ATOMS: atom_id res chain seq x y z
N MET A 1 12.59 41.68 -43.02
CA MET A 1 11.76 40.49 -42.73
C MET A 1 12.44 39.72 -41.60
N LYS A 2 11.92 39.78 -40.36
CA LYS A 2 12.33 39.01 -39.15
C LYS A 2 11.82 39.79 -37.94
N LYS A 3 10.59 39.52 -37.47
CA LYS A 3 10.11 40.02 -36.16
C LYS A 3 8.76 39.41 -35.72
N ASN A 4 8.44 38.17 -36.11
CA ASN A 4 7.16 37.54 -35.73
C ASN A 4 7.37 36.17 -35.04
N LEU A 5 8.41 36.02 -34.21
CA LEU A 5 8.73 34.76 -33.52
C LEU A 5 8.79 34.90 -32.00
N LEU A 6 8.11 35.88 -31.39
CA LEU A 6 8.25 36.14 -29.95
C LEU A 6 6.93 36.21 -29.17
N VAL A 7 5.80 35.84 -29.77
CA VAL A 7 4.48 35.96 -29.11
C VAL A 7 3.82 34.60 -28.82
N LEU A 8 4.42 33.48 -29.25
CA LEU A 8 3.82 32.15 -29.09
C LEU A 8 4.26 31.39 -27.81
N LEU A 9 5.17 31.95 -27.01
CA LEU A 9 5.71 31.28 -25.82
C LEU A 9 4.83 31.35 -24.55
N PRO A 10 4.00 32.39 -24.26
CA PRO A 10 3.30 32.46 -22.99
C PRO A 10 2.02 31.59 -22.93
N VAL A 11 1.51 31.10 -24.07
CA VAL A 11 0.31 30.25 -24.12
C VAL A 11 0.62 28.80 -23.77
N LEU A 12 1.86 28.33 -24.00
CA LEU A 12 2.26 26.95 -23.72
C LEU A 12 2.49 26.69 -22.22
N LEU A 13 2.75 27.74 -21.42
CA LEU A 13 2.98 27.64 -19.98
C LEU A 13 1.69 27.52 -19.13
N LEU A 14 0.52 27.79 -19.73
CA LEU A 14 -0.78 27.68 -19.03
C LEU A 14 -1.40 26.27 -19.07
N LEU A 15 -0.82 25.34 -19.82
CA LEU A 15 -1.34 23.97 -19.98
C LEU A 15 -0.74 22.95 -18.97
N VAL A 16 0.20 23.36 -18.12
CA VAL A 16 0.89 22.46 -17.17
C VAL A 16 0.22 22.43 -15.78
N ALA A 17 -0.82 23.24 -15.55
CA ALA A 17 -1.46 23.38 -14.23
C ALA A 17 -2.74 22.54 -14.02
N CYS A 18 -3.14 21.70 -14.98
CA CYS A 18 -4.21 20.72 -14.78
C CYS A 18 -3.66 19.38 -14.24
N GLY A 19 -2.84 19.44 -13.20
CA GLY A 19 -2.60 18.27 -12.36
C GLY A 19 -3.75 18.19 -11.38
N SER A 20 -4.73 17.31 -11.63
CA SER A 20 -5.82 17.03 -10.70
C SER A 20 -5.23 16.79 -9.32
N ALA A 21 -5.44 17.73 -8.39
CA ALA A 21 -5.33 17.44 -6.98
C ALA A 21 -6.33 16.30 -6.74
N ASN A 22 -5.79 15.10 -6.60
CA ASN A 22 -6.61 13.92 -6.36
C ASN A 22 -7.19 14.12 -4.96
N ASP A 23 -8.44 14.57 -4.86
CA ASP A 23 -9.25 14.65 -3.63
C ASP A 23 -9.58 13.23 -3.13
N GLU A 24 -8.56 12.37 -3.09
CA GLU A 24 -8.70 11.01 -2.63
C GLU A 24 -8.77 11.05 -1.11
N GLN A 25 -9.90 10.58 -0.57
CA GLN A 25 -10.06 10.44 0.87
C GLN A 25 -8.94 9.56 1.43
N PRO A 26 -8.42 9.88 2.63
CA PRO A 26 -7.39 9.07 3.25
C PRO A 26 -7.91 7.64 3.50
N PRO A 27 -7.00 6.65 3.57
CA PRO A 27 -7.39 5.28 3.86
C PRO A 27 -7.98 5.18 5.28
N ALA A 28 -8.80 4.15 5.50
CA ALA A 28 -9.35 3.88 6.83
C ALA A 28 -8.26 3.47 7.84
N ILE A 29 -7.19 2.84 7.36
CA ILE A 29 -5.98 2.49 8.10
C ILE A 29 -4.84 3.37 7.56
N PRO A 30 -4.13 4.13 8.42
CA PRO A 30 -2.96 4.91 8.00
C PRO A 30 -1.93 4.04 7.27
N GLU A 31 -1.30 4.58 6.23
CA GLU A 31 -0.38 3.81 5.36
C GLU A 31 0.77 3.12 6.14
N THR A 32 1.30 3.78 7.17
CA THR A 32 2.33 3.20 8.05
C THR A 32 1.82 1.99 8.83
N GLU A 33 0.58 2.01 9.31
CA GLU A 33 0.00 0.87 10.01
C GLU A 33 -0.45 -0.22 9.05
N LEU A 34 -0.97 0.17 7.88
CA LEU A 34 -1.33 -0.77 6.83
C LEU A 34 -0.12 -1.59 6.38
N THR A 35 1.03 -0.96 6.17
CA THR A 35 2.27 -1.68 5.81
C THR A 35 2.77 -2.58 6.95
N MET A 36 2.61 -2.21 8.22
CA MET A 36 2.91 -3.10 9.35
C MET A 36 2.00 -4.32 9.38
N ILE A 37 0.69 -4.12 9.24
CA ILE A 37 -0.31 -5.19 9.20
C ILE A 37 -0.04 -6.17 8.05
N ILE A 38 0.29 -5.67 6.85
CA ILE A 38 0.64 -6.50 5.69
C ILE A 38 1.93 -7.29 5.97
N THR A 39 2.92 -6.66 6.61
CA THR A 39 4.18 -7.32 6.98
C THR A 39 3.93 -8.48 7.93
N GLU A 40 3.16 -8.27 9.01
CA GLU A 40 2.81 -9.32 9.97
C GLU A 40 2.05 -10.47 9.33
N ALA A 41 1.11 -10.16 8.43
CA ALA A 41 0.37 -11.18 7.69
C ALA A 41 1.29 -12.04 6.81
N LEU A 42 2.22 -11.43 6.07
CA LEU A 42 3.13 -12.14 5.18
C LEU A 42 4.14 -13.00 5.93
N ILE A 43 4.55 -12.60 7.14
CA ILE A 43 5.41 -13.42 8.01
C ILE A 43 4.70 -14.71 8.46
N LEU A 44 3.37 -14.67 8.62
CA LEU A 44 2.57 -15.83 9.03
C LEU A 44 2.24 -16.78 7.87
N GLU A 45 2.21 -16.31 6.62
CA GLU A 45 1.85 -17.13 5.46
C GLU A 45 2.69 -18.41 5.28
N PRO A 46 4.02 -18.40 5.45
CA PRO A 46 4.85 -19.61 5.37
C PRO A 46 4.40 -20.72 6.33
N ALA A 47 3.93 -20.37 7.53
CA ALA A 47 3.51 -21.35 8.54
C ALA A 47 2.27 -22.17 8.12
N GLY A 48 1.42 -21.63 7.25
CA GLY A 48 0.22 -22.30 6.76
C GLY A 48 0.43 -23.13 5.49
N ARG A 49 1.57 -22.98 4.80
CA ARG A 49 1.76 -23.46 3.42
C ARG A 49 1.71 -24.99 3.28
N GLU A 50 2.09 -25.71 4.33
CA GLU A 50 2.06 -27.18 4.38
C GLU A 50 0.70 -27.77 4.82
N MET A 51 -0.27 -26.92 5.15
CA MET A 51 -1.60 -27.37 5.61
C MET A 51 -2.54 -27.66 4.44
N PRO A 52 -3.54 -28.54 4.59
CA PRO A 52 -4.61 -28.69 3.61
C PRO A 52 -5.34 -27.36 3.35
N THR A 53 -5.68 -27.06 2.09
CA THR A 53 -6.29 -25.78 1.68
C THR A 53 -7.52 -25.39 2.50
N ALA A 54 -8.40 -26.35 2.81
CA ALA A 54 -9.59 -26.08 3.63
C ALA A 54 -9.26 -25.59 5.05
N LEU A 55 -8.11 -26.00 5.61
CA LEU A 55 -7.61 -25.52 6.90
C LEU A 55 -6.86 -24.19 6.75
N GLN A 56 -6.16 -23.97 5.64
CA GLN A 56 -5.48 -22.72 5.34
C GLN A 56 -6.45 -21.53 5.37
N ASP A 57 -7.58 -21.63 4.68
CA ASP A 57 -8.57 -20.53 4.61
C ASP A 57 -9.06 -20.12 6.01
N SER A 58 -9.40 -21.11 6.84
CA SER A 58 -9.88 -20.88 8.20
C SER A 58 -8.81 -20.28 9.11
N ILE A 59 -7.57 -20.78 9.01
CA ILE A 59 -6.43 -20.32 9.82
C ILE A 59 -6.02 -18.91 9.40
N PHE A 60 -5.88 -18.65 8.09
CA PHE A 60 -5.54 -17.32 7.60
C PHE A 60 -6.61 -16.32 7.98
N GLN A 61 -7.90 -16.63 7.80
CA GLN A 61 -8.97 -15.73 8.22
C GLN A 61 -8.90 -15.40 9.72
N ALA A 62 -8.65 -16.41 10.58
CA ALA A 62 -8.50 -16.19 12.01
C ALA A 62 -7.26 -15.35 12.36
N SER A 63 -6.13 -15.59 11.68
CA SER A 63 -4.88 -14.84 11.85
C SER A 63 -5.04 -13.38 11.44
N TYR A 64 -5.59 -13.11 10.26
CA TYR A 64 -5.87 -11.75 9.80
C TYR A 64 -6.81 -11.01 10.76
N THR A 65 -7.84 -11.69 11.27
CA THR A 65 -8.77 -11.09 12.24
C THR A 65 -8.04 -10.70 13.54
N LYS A 66 -7.12 -11.56 14.03
CA LYS A 66 -6.33 -11.27 15.23
C LYS A 66 -5.33 -10.15 15.03
N ILE A 67 -4.61 -10.14 13.91
CA ILE A 67 -3.68 -9.06 13.56
C ILE A 67 -4.43 -7.73 13.56
N LEU A 68 -5.51 -7.63 12.78
CA LEU A 68 -6.29 -6.40 12.69
C LEU A 68 -6.84 -5.93 14.04
N ALA A 69 -7.37 -6.86 14.85
CA ALA A 69 -7.84 -6.54 16.19
C ALA A 69 -6.71 -6.03 17.11
N GLY A 70 -5.48 -6.56 16.98
CA GLY A 70 -4.30 -6.09 17.71
C GLY A 70 -3.92 -4.64 17.37
N HIS A 71 -4.22 -4.20 16.15
CA HIS A 71 -4.04 -2.82 15.69
C HIS A 71 -5.31 -1.96 15.85
N GLY A 72 -6.40 -2.51 16.41
CA GLY A 72 -7.64 -1.77 16.64
C GLY A 72 -8.54 -1.59 15.40
N TYR A 73 -8.31 -2.37 14.34
CA TYR A 73 -9.07 -2.29 13.08
C TYR A 73 -9.97 -3.49 12.86
N GLN A 74 -10.95 -3.31 11.97
CA GLN A 74 -11.79 -4.39 11.47
C GLN A 74 -11.40 -4.75 10.04
N MET A 75 -11.80 -5.95 9.61
CA MET A 75 -11.59 -6.43 8.23
C MET A 75 -12.14 -5.43 7.18
N ALA A 76 -13.25 -4.76 7.48
CA ALA A 76 -13.81 -3.74 6.58
C ALA A 76 -12.88 -2.55 6.37
N ASP A 77 -12.14 -2.12 7.40
CA ASP A 77 -11.18 -1.01 7.33
C ASP A 77 -9.96 -1.41 6.50
N PHE A 78 -9.50 -2.66 6.69
CA PHE A 78 -8.43 -3.23 5.90
C PHE A 78 -8.79 -3.32 4.41
N ILE A 79 -9.96 -3.86 4.08
CA ILE A 79 -10.43 -3.96 2.69
C ILE A 79 -10.51 -2.58 2.03
N LYS A 80 -11.08 -1.57 2.71
CA LYS A 80 -11.14 -0.20 2.19
C LYS A 80 -9.76 0.39 1.96
N SER A 81 -8.82 0.13 2.86
CA SER A 81 -7.45 0.66 2.78
C SER A 81 -6.64 -0.05 1.69
N MET A 82 -6.84 -1.35 1.49
CA MET A 82 -6.27 -2.10 0.36
C MET A 82 -6.82 -1.61 -0.98
N GLN A 83 -8.11 -1.32 -1.07
CA GLN A 83 -8.72 -0.72 -2.28
C GLN A 83 -8.15 0.67 -2.56
N TRP A 84 -7.97 1.49 -1.53
CA TRP A 84 -7.29 2.78 -1.66
C TRP A 84 -5.84 2.62 -2.11
N LEU A 85 -5.12 1.64 -1.59
CA LEU A 85 -3.73 1.35 -1.96
C LEU A 85 -3.61 0.94 -3.44
N GLN A 86 -4.52 0.10 -3.93
CA GLN A 86 -4.52 -0.44 -5.29
C GLN A 86 -4.85 0.57 -6.39
N ARG A 87 -5.41 1.74 -6.05
CA ARG A 87 -5.79 2.78 -7.04
C ARG A 87 -4.60 3.54 -7.61
N ASP A 88 -3.51 3.62 -6.88
CA ASP A 88 -2.28 4.27 -7.33
C ASP A 88 -1.15 3.23 -7.43
N PRO A 89 -0.74 2.83 -8.65
CA PRO A 89 0.33 1.86 -8.85
C PRO A 89 1.66 2.26 -8.19
N LYS A 90 1.97 3.57 -8.12
CA LYS A 90 3.22 4.03 -7.49
C LYS A 90 3.15 3.84 -5.98
N ARG A 91 2.02 4.17 -5.38
CA ARG A 91 1.76 3.97 -3.95
C ARG A 91 1.80 2.49 -3.59
N LEU A 92 1.16 1.64 -4.38
CA LEU A 92 1.20 0.19 -4.19
C LEU A 92 2.64 -0.35 -4.25
N GLN A 93 3.44 0.12 -5.22
CA GLN A 93 4.85 -0.25 -5.33
C GLN A 93 5.66 0.21 -4.11
N GLN A 94 5.43 1.44 -3.62
CA GLN A 94 6.10 1.95 -2.42
C GLN A 94 5.77 1.12 -1.18
N ALA A 95 4.48 0.84 -0.95
CA ALA A 95 4.05 -0.01 0.16
C ALA A 95 4.68 -1.41 0.08
N TYR A 96 4.77 -1.99 -1.13
CA TYR A 96 5.45 -3.27 -1.34
C TYR A 96 6.94 -3.21 -0.97
N THR A 97 7.66 -2.18 -1.42
CA THR A 97 9.07 -1.98 -1.06
C THR A 97 9.24 -1.87 0.46
N THR A 98 8.40 -1.06 1.13
CA THR A 98 8.42 -0.90 2.58
C THR A 98 8.17 -2.21 3.32
N VAL A 99 7.22 -3.02 2.84
CA VAL A 99 6.93 -4.34 3.42
C VAL A 99 8.16 -5.27 3.29
N LEU A 100 8.79 -5.33 2.13
CA LEU A 100 9.98 -6.16 1.93
C LEU A 100 11.16 -5.73 2.81
N GLU A 101 11.42 -4.42 2.89
CA GLU A 101 12.48 -3.88 3.75
C GLU A 101 12.24 -4.25 5.22
N ARG A 102 10.99 -4.17 5.69
CA ARG A 102 10.63 -4.56 7.06
C ARG A 102 10.84 -6.05 7.31
N ILE A 103 10.45 -6.92 6.37
CA ILE A 103 10.68 -8.36 6.50
C ILE A 103 12.17 -8.65 6.63
N GLN A 104 13.01 -8.04 5.80
CA GLN A 104 14.47 -8.24 5.86
C GLN A 104 15.08 -7.81 7.20
N VAL A 105 14.60 -6.69 7.77
CA VAL A 105 15.04 -6.25 9.10
C VAL A 105 14.65 -7.26 10.17
N ILE A 106 13.40 -7.75 10.15
CA ILE A 106 12.91 -8.74 11.11
C ILE A 106 13.71 -10.06 11.00
N GLU A 107 13.97 -10.53 9.79
CA GLU A 107 14.78 -11.73 9.55
C GLU A 107 16.21 -11.55 10.10
N ALA A 108 16.84 -10.40 9.83
CA ALA A 108 18.18 -10.10 10.34
C ALA A 108 18.23 -9.96 11.88
N GLU A 109 17.16 -9.49 12.52
CA GLU A 109 17.04 -9.45 13.98
C GLU A 109 16.85 -10.84 14.60
N GLN A 110 16.23 -11.78 13.88
CA GLN A 110 16.04 -13.16 14.34
C GLN A 110 17.31 -14.03 14.23
N ASP A 111 18.21 -13.68 13.31
CA ASP A 111 19.47 -14.40 13.09
C ASP A 111 20.62 -13.96 14.02
N ASN A 112 20.42 -12.96 14.88
CA ASN A 112 21.38 -12.45 15.87
C ASN A 112 21.04 -12.89 17.31
#